data_AF-A0A6N1VFY1-F1
#
_entry.id   AF-A0A6N1VFY1-F1
#
_cell.length_a   1.000
_cell.length_b   1.000
_cell.length_c   1.000
_cell.angle_alpha   90.00
_cell.angle_beta   90.00
_cell.angle_gamma   90.00
#
_symmetry.space_group_name_H-M   'P 1'
#
loop_
_entity.id
_entity.type
_entity.pdbx_description
1 polymer ?
#
loop_
_entity_poly.entity_id
_entity_poly.type
_entity_poly.pdbx_seq_one_letter_code
_entity_poly.pdbx_strand_id
1 'polypeptide(L)'
;MATGEHERILALAKSAFEAEKSGLWKIDPETASEIHGERCEALWQELRRQVSEAGAGSIPSRPSRAELELQWKKEFVAKLRERLPDLVSEAIEA
;
A
#
# COMPACT_ATOMS: atom_id res chain seq x y z
N MET A 1 -18.84 -24.70 -2.66
CA MET A 1 -19.00 -24.01 -1.36
C MET A 1 -18.20 -22.71 -1.40
N ALA A 2 -18.68 -21.68 -2.10
CA ALA A 2 -17.89 -20.47 -2.42
C ALA A 2 -18.40 -19.18 -1.73
N THR A 3 -19.52 -19.24 -1.02
CA THR A 3 -20.17 -18.05 -0.44
C THR A 3 -19.42 -17.50 0.77
N GLY A 4 -18.92 -18.36 1.67
CA GLY A 4 -18.22 -17.92 2.89
C GLY A 4 -16.82 -17.34 2.65
N GLU A 5 -16.14 -17.72 1.57
CA GLU A 5 -14.79 -17.26 1.25
C GLU A 5 -14.79 -15.82 0.74
N HIS A 6 -15.76 -15.49 -0.11
CA HIS A 6 -15.97 -14.13 -0.60
C HIS A 6 -16.39 -13.18 0.54
N GLU A 7 -17.31 -13.63 1.40
CA GLU A 7 -17.74 -12.87 2.58
C GLU A 7 -16.57 -12.55 3.53
N ARG A 8 -15.62 -13.48 3.67
CA ARG A 8 -14.42 -13.27 4.50
C ARG A 8 -13.50 -12.18 3.94
N ILE A 9 -13.27 -12.16 2.63
CA ILE A 9 -12.50 -11.09 1.97
C ILE A 9 -13.19 -9.74 2.16
N LEU A 10 -14.51 -9.67 1.95
CA LEU A 10 -15.27 -8.43 2.13
C LEU A 10 -15.20 -7.91 3.57
N ALA A 11 -15.29 -8.80 4.56
CA ALA A 11 -15.17 -8.43 5.97
C ALA A 11 -13.78 -7.83 6.30
N LEU A 12 -12.70 -8.44 5.79
CA LEU A 12 -11.33 -7.94 5.98
C LEU A 12 -11.12 -6.59 5.27
N ALA A 13 -11.61 -6.45 4.04
CA ALA A 13 -11.54 -5.20 3.29
C ALA A 13 -12.30 -4.06 3.98
N LYS A 14 -13.50 -4.36 4.51
CA LYS A 14 -14.27 -3.40 5.32
C LYS A 14 -13.51 -2.98 6.57
N SER A 15 -12.88 -3.93 7.27
CA SER A 15 -12.08 -3.62 8.47
C SER A 15 -10.88 -2.71 8.16
N ALA A 16 -10.18 -2.94 7.05
CA ALA A 16 -9.08 -2.07 6.61
C ALA A 16 -9.57 -0.64 6.28
N PHE A 17 -10.70 -0.54 5.59
CA PHE A 17 -11.32 0.74 5.23
C PHE A 17 -11.84 1.53 6.45
N GLU A 18 -12.41 0.85 7.44
CA GLU A 18 -12.85 1.50 8.68
C GLU A 18 -11.66 2.02 9.51
N ALA A 19 -10.53 1.30 9.51
CA ALA A 19 -9.30 1.77 10.13
C ALA A 19 -8.74 3.04 9.44
N GLU A 20 -8.82 3.10 8.11
CA GLU A 20 -8.45 4.29 7.32
C GLU A 20 -9.35 5.49 7.63
N LYS A 21 -10.66 5.26 7.76
CA LYS A 21 -11.63 6.33 8.06
C LYS A 21 -11.65 6.78 9.51
N SER A 22 -10.86 6.15 10.38
CA SER A 22 -10.83 6.51 11.79
C SER A 22 -10.33 7.95 11.97
N GLY A 23 -10.84 8.65 12.99
CA GLY A 23 -10.32 9.96 13.38
C GLY A 23 -8.88 9.91 13.90
N LEU A 24 -8.35 8.71 14.14
CA LEU A 24 -7.05 8.47 14.73
C LEU A 24 -5.90 9.05 13.89
N TRP A 25 -6.04 9.08 12.56
CA TRP A 25 -5.06 9.70 11.67
C TRP A 25 -4.75 11.17 11.98
N LYS A 26 -5.68 11.90 12.60
CA LYS A 26 -5.49 13.30 13.00
C LYS A 26 -4.87 13.45 14.39
N ILE A 27 -4.96 12.42 15.22
CA ILE A 27 -4.57 12.43 16.63
C ILE A 27 -3.21 11.75 16.81
N ASP A 28 -3.08 10.56 16.24
CA ASP A 28 -1.91 9.69 16.31
C ASP A 28 -1.76 8.92 14.97
N PRO A 29 -1.07 9.53 14.00
CA PRO A 29 -0.91 8.94 12.67
C PRO A 29 -0.02 7.70 12.67
N GLU A 30 0.88 7.55 13.64
CA GLU A 30 1.77 6.38 13.73
C GLU A 30 0.96 5.14 14.12
N THR A 31 0.21 5.22 15.22
CA THR A 31 -0.69 4.15 15.64
C THR A 31 -1.78 3.87 14.59
N ALA A 32 -2.33 4.91 13.94
CA ALA A 32 -3.30 4.72 12.87
C ALA A 32 -2.72 3.94 11.68
N SER A 33 -1.48 4.26 11.29
CA SER A 33 -0.76 3.55 10.23
C SER A 33 -0.47 2.10 10.59
N GLU A 34 -0.09 1.81 11.84
CA GLU A 34 0.14 0.45 12.31
C GLU A 34 -1.15 -0.39 12.24
N ILE A 35 -2.24 0.11 12.83
CA ILE A 35 -3.54 -0.58 12.84
C ILE A 35 -4.04 -0.82 11.41
N HIS A 36 -4.03 0.20 10.56
CA HIS A 36 -4.45 0.05 9.17
C HIS A 36 -3.54 -0.95 8.42
N GLY A 37 -2.23 -0.89 8.66
CA GLY A 37 -1.25 -1.80 8.11
C GLY A 37 -1.50 -3.27 8.47
N GLU A 38 -1.87 -3.56 9.72
CA GLU A 38 -2.25 -4.89 10.18
C GLU A 38 -3.51 -5.42 9.49
N ARG A 39 -4.54 -4.58 9.33
CA ARG A 39 -5.79 -4.96 8.64
C ARG A 39 -5.55 -5.25 7.16
N CYS A 40 -4.73 -4.42 6.50
CA CYS A 40 -4.31 -4.65 5.12
C CYS A 40 -3.51 -5.95 4.97
N GLU A 41 -2.64 -6.28 5.93
CA GLU A 41 -1.89 -7.53 5.93
C GLU A 41 -2.81 -8.75 6.07
N ALA A 42 -3.79 -8.68 6.97
CA ALA A 42 -4.77 -9.76 7.14
C ALA A 42 -5.58 -10.03 5.86
N LEU A 43 -6.02 -8.97 5.17
CA LEU A 43 -6.67 -9.07 3.86
C LEU A 43 -5.74 -9.73 2.82
N TRP A 44 -4.47 -9.30 2.77
CA TRP A 44 -3.51 -9.82 1.81
C TRP A 44 -3.19 -11.30 2.02
N GLN A 45 -3.05 -11.74 3.27
CA GLN A 45 -2.80 -13.15 3.60
C GLN A 45 -3.99 -14.04 3.25
N GLU A 46 -5.22 -13.56 3.47
CA GLU A 46 -6.42 -14.31 3.09
C GLU A 46 -6.55 -14.45 1.56
N LEU A 47 -6.27 -13.39 0.81
CA LEU A 47 -6.21 -13.45 -0.65
C LEU A 47 -5.16 -14.48 -1.11
N ARG A 48 -3.96 -14.46 -0.53
CA ARG A 48 -2.89 -15.40 -0.89
C ARG A 48 -3.29 -16.84 -0.59
N ARG A 49 -3.93 -17.08 0.56
CA ARG A 49 -4.46 -18.40 0.94
C ARG A 49 -5.44 -18.92 -0.12
N GLN A 50 -6.45 -18.12 -0.48
CA GLN A 50 -7.46 -18.53 -1.46
C GLN A 50 -6.87 -18.76 -2.86
N VAL A 51 -5.94 -17.91 -3.31
CA VAL A 51 -5.27 -18.10 -4.61
C VAL A 51 -4.40 -19.36 -4.63
N SER A 52 -3.69 -19.64 -3.53
CA SER A 52 -2.89 -20.84 -3.39
C SER A 52 -3.75 -22.11 -3.37
N GLU A 53 -4.89 -22.09 -2.69
CA GLU A 53 -5.82 -23.23 -2.62
C GLU A 53 -6.54 -23.47 -3.96
N ALA A 54 -6.86 -22.41 -4.70
CA ALA A 54 -7.46 -22.51 -6.02
C ALA A 54 -6.48 -22.99 -7.11
N GLY A 55 -5.18 -23.08 -6.82
CA GLY A 55 -4.14 -23.38 -7.81
C GLY A 55 -4.02 -22.31 -8.91
N ALA A 56 -4.50 -21.09 -8.65
CA ALA A 56 -4.64 -20.02 -9.63
C ALA A 56 -3.35 -19.20 -9.86
N GLY A 57 -2.21 -19.66 -9.32
CA GLY A 57 -0.91 -18.98 -9.40
C GLY A 57 -0.44 -18.47 -8.04
N SER A 58 0.51 -17.52 -8.04
CA SER A 58 1.01 -16.89 -6.82
C SER A 58 0.60 -15.43 -6.74
N ILE A 59 0.13 -14.99 -5.57
CA ILE A 59 0.03 -13.57 -5.27
C ILE A 59 1.43 -13.05 -4.95
N PRO A 60 1.87 -11.92 -5.56
CA PRO A 60 3.16 -11.32 -5.25
C PRO A 60 3.38 -11.12 -3.75
N SER A 61 4.64 -11.19 -3.32
CA SER A 61 5.01 -10.77 -1.98
C SER A 61 4.72 -9.28 -1.80
N ARG A 62 4.19 -8.92 -0.64
CA ARG A 62 4.09 -7.51 -0.26
C ARG A 62 5.53 -6.99 -0.14
N PRO A 63 5.90 -5.92 -0.84
CA PRO A 63 7.22 -5.33 -0.69
C PRO A 63 7.39 -4.87 0.76
N SER A 64 8.55 -5.17 1.33
CA SER A 64 8.95 -4.69 2.64
C SER A 64 9.03 -3.16 2.67
N ARG A 65 8.98 -2.58 3.87
CA ARG A 65 9.17 -1.13 4.05
C ARG A 65 10.47 -0.64 3.41
N ALA A 66 11.55 -1.42 3.53
CA ALA A 66 12.84 -1.08 2.92
C ALA A 66 12.76 -1.06 1.38
N GLU A 67 12.03 -2.01 0.78
CA GLU A 67 11.81 -2.04 -0.67
C GLU A 67 10.96 -0.87 -1.14
N LEU A 68 9.92 -0.51 -0.39
CA LEU A 68 9.07 0.66 -0.67
C LEU A 68 9.85 1.97 -0.55
N GLU A 69 10.70 2.13 0.48
CA GLU A 69 11.56 3.32 0.63
C GLU A 69 12.59 3.42 -0.50
N LEU A 70 13.17 2.29 -0.93
CA LEU A 70 14.09 2.26 -2.06
C LEU A 70 13.37 2.63 -3.37
N GLN A 71 12.17 2.09 -3.57
CA GLN A 71 11.36 2.40 -4.75
C GLN A 71 10.98 3.88 -4.78
N TRP A 72 10.50 4.42 -3.66
CA TRP A 72 10.18 5.84 -3.55
C TRP A 72 11.39 6.73 -3.83
N LYS A 73 12.57 6.40 -3.28
CA LYS A 73 13.81 7.13 -3.57
C LYS A 73 14.16 7.10 -5.05
N LYS A 74 14.01 5.95 -5.72
CA LYS A 74 14.24 5.82 -7.17
C LYS A 74 13.28 6.69 -7.97
N GLU A 75 11.99 6.65 -7.65
CA GLU A 75 10.97 7.45 -8.31
C GLU A 75 11.16 8.95 -8.07
N PHE A 76 11.53 9.34 -6.85
CA PHE A 76 11.82 10.72 -6.50
C PHE A 76 13.02 11.27 -7.28
N VAL A 77 14.12 10.51 -7.35
CA VAL A 77 15.31 10.87 -8.13
C VAL A 77 15.00 10.94 -9.62
N ALA A 78 14.17 10.03 -10.14
CA ALA A 78 13.75 10.06 -11.54
C ALA A 78 12.97 11.35 -11.84
N LYS A 79 11.98 11.70 -11.01
CA LYS A 79 11.20 12.94 -11.18
C LYS A 79 12.05 14.21 -11.04
N LEU A 80 13.03 14.21 -10.13
CA LEU A 80 13.98 15.32 -10.02
C LEU A 80 14.83 15.45 -11.28
N ARG A 81 15.32 14.34 -11.84
CA ARG A 81 16.09 14.36 -13.09
C ARG A 81 15.28 14.91 -14.26
N GLU A 82 13.99 14.59 -14.32
CA GLU A 82 13.08 15.11 -15.36
C GLU A 82 12.80 16.60 -15.21
N ARG A 83 12.67 17.13 -13.97
CA ARG A 83 12.38 18.56 -13.71
C ARG A 83 13.63 19.45 -13.57
N LEU A 84 14.81 18.87 -13.38
CA LEU A 84 16.05 19.63 -13.21
C LEU A 84 16.35 20.58 -14.41
N PRO A 85 16.19 20.16 -15.67
CA PRO A 85 16.42 21.03 -16.82
C PRO A 85 15.52 22.27 -16.83
N ASP A 86 14.25 22.12 -16.44
CA ASP A 86 13.29 23.23 -16.38
C ASP A 86 13.62 24.19 -15.23
N LEU A 87 13.95 23.66 -14.05
CA LEU A 87 14.34 24.47 -12.89
C LEU A 87 15.64 25.24 -13.10
N VAL A 88 16.61 24.65 -13.81
CA VAL A 88 17.87 25.32 -14.18
C VAL A 88 17.61 26.40 -15.24
N SER A 89 16.69 26.17 -16.18
CA SER A 89 16.33 27.17 -17.18
C SER A 89 15.60 28.37 -16.56
N GLU A 90 14.62 28.13 -15.69
CA GLU A 90 13.93 29.20 -14.94
C GLU A 90 14.90 30.02 -14.06
N ALA A 91 15.88 29.37 -13.43
CA ALA A 91 16.86 30.06 -12.58
C ALA A 91 17.92 30.86 -13.35
N ILE A 92 18.12 30.57 -14.64
CA ILE A 92 19.01 31.33 -15.53
C ILE A 92 18.26 32.53 -16.16
N GLU A 93 16.95 32.42 -16.35
CA GLU A 93 16.10 33.47 -16.93
C GLU A 93 15.60 34.52 -15.91
N ALA A 94 15.77 34.28 -14.60
CA ALA A 94 15.41 35.19 -13.51
C ALA A 94 16.58 36.11 -13.09
#